data_AF-A0A7G3ZKM3-F1
#
_entry.id   AF-A0A7G3ZKM3-F1
#
_cell.length_a   1.000
_cell.length_b   1.000
_cell.length_c   1.000
_cell.angle_alpha   90.00
_cell.angle_beta   90.00
_cell.angle_gamma   90.00
#
_symmetry.space_group_name_H-M   'P 1'
#
loop_
_entity.id
_entity.type
_entity.pdbx_description
1 polymer ?
#
loop_
_entity_poly.entity_id
_entity_poly.type
_entity_poly.pdbx_seq_one_letter_code
_entity_poly.pdbx_strand_id
1 'polypeptide(L)'
;MVAVIYYVTVIPLVVAWAMISLGPLGILLAHIQWVLQTNAITTMICRNIVLSHMDNQIFDITLYLNGQKEFLRKAKFIKVTEKPHPTHGFFSGSWQMTFPLLVVHLIRKGLILIILALLSLIPIFGPPITNQVLSGRRGFSYMRRYFALKGQSAAEAKDFQYEHLGLFFSFGMAAGILEFIPLFSIITITSNTIGAAKWSVDLIKKSQK
;
A
#
# COMPACT_ATOMS: atom_id res chain seq x y z
N MET A 1 -10.44 6.08 18.83
CA MET A 1 -11.47 6.93 18.18
C MET A 1 -12.12 6.23 16.99
N VAL A 2 -11.37 5.76 15.98
CA VAL A 2 -11.92 5.04 14.81
C VAL A 2 -12.75 3.80 15.19
N ALA A 3 -12.25 2.99 16.12
CA ALA A 3 -12.97 1.78 16.58
C ALA A 3 -14.34 2.08 17.19
N VAL A 4 -14.45 3.17 17.97
CA VAL A 4 -15.69 3.59 18.64
C VAL A 4 -16.71 4.10 17.63
N ILE A 5 -16.30 4.94 16.68
CA ILE A 5 -17.17 5.46 15.63
C ILE A 5 -17.73 4.30 14.79
N TYR A 6 -16.85 3.37 14.39
CA TYR A 6 -17.23 2.21 13.58
C TYR A 6 -18.16 1.23 14.34
N TYR A 7 -17.94 1.08 15.65
CA TYR A 7 -18.82 0.29 16.52
C TYR A 7 -20.23 0.87 16.61
N VAL A 8 -20.38 2.19 16.66
CA VAL A 8 -21.71 2.81 16.75
C VAL A 8 -22.44 2.76 15.40
N THR A 9 -21.75 2.92 14.28
CA THR A 9 -22.40 3.10 12.96
C THR A 9 -22.54 1.81 12.15
N VAL A 10 -21.59 0.88 12.22
CA VAL A 10 -21.52 -0.25 11.26
C VAL A 10 -21.81 -1.61 11.89
N ILE A 11 -21.44 -1.81 13.17
CA ILE A 11 -21.71 -3.07 13.90
C ILE A 11 -23.19 -3.48 13.87
N PRO A 12 -24.19 -2.61 14.10
CA PRO A 12 -25.59 -3.03 14.14
C PRO A 12 -26.04 -3.66 12.81
N LEU A 13 -25.59 -3.09 11.68
CA LEU A 13 -25.87 -3.61 10.35
C LEU A 13 -25.16 -4.94 10.08
N VAL A 14 -23.88 -5.05 10.48
CA VAL A 14 -23.08 -6.27 10.29
C VAL A 14 -23.58 -7.41 11.16
N VAL A 15 -23.97 -7.13 12.41
CA VAL A 15 -24.57 -8.10 13.33
C VAL A 15 -25.91 -8.58 12.77
N ALA A 16 -26.77 -7.69 12.29
CA ALA A 16 -28.05 -8.08 11.68
C ALA A 16 -27.85 -9.02 10.48
N TRP A 17 -26.92 -8.69 9.58
CA TRP A 17 -26.58 -9.53 8.43
C TRP A 17 -25.97 -10.89 8.83
N ALA A 18 -25.04 -10.88 9.79
CA ALA A 18 -24.38 -12.08 10.28
C ALA A 18 -25.35 -13.03 11.01
N MET A 19 -26.31 -12.46 11.76
CA MET A 19 -27.37 -13.20 12.43
C MET A 19 -28.30 -13.90 11.44
N ILE A 20 -28.65 -13.24 10.34
CA ILE A 20 -29.48 -13.83 9.26
C ILE A 20 -28.75 -15.01 8.60
N SER A 21 -27.43 -14.91 8.44
CA SER A 21 -26.63 -15.90 7.69
C SER A 21 -26.20 -17.10 8.53
N LEU A 22 -25.78 -16.88 9.79
CA LEU A 22 -25.12 -17.90 10.65
C LEU A 22 -25.82 -18.10 12.00
N GLY A 23 -26.98 -17.47 12.23
CA GLY A 23 -27.70 -17.56 13.50
C GLY A 23 -26.95 -16.91 14.66
N PRO A 24 -27.11 -17.39 15.91
CA PRO A 24 -26.51 -16.79 17.11
C PRO A 24 -24.98 -16.71 17.10
N LEU A 25 -24.31 -17.64 16.39
CA LEU A 25 -22.85 -17.60 16.18
C LEU A 25 -22.42 -16.36 15.38
N GLY A 26 -23.33 -15.77 14.60
CA GLY A 26 -23.12 -14.53 13.87
C GLY A 26 -22.71 -13.35 14.75
N ILE A 27 -23.10 -13.34 16.04
CA ILE A 27 -22.71 -12.27 16.98
C ILE A 27 -21.20 -12.30 17.24
N LEU A 28 -20.64 -13.48 17.54
CA LEU A 28 -19.20 -13.64 17.76
C LEU A 28 -18.40 -13.30 16.50
N LEU A 29 -18.89 -13.75 15.35
CA LEU A 29 -18.29 -13.47 14.04
C LEU A 29 -18.28 -11.97 13.73
N ALA A 30 -19.37 -11.26 14.00
CA ALA A 30 -19.46 -9.82 13.77
C ALA A 30 -18.46 -9.02 14.62
N HIS A 31 -18.20 -9.45 15.86
CA HIS A 31 -17.20 -8.81 16.73
C HIS A 31 -15.77 -9.07 16.23
N ILE A 32 -15.46 -10.29 15.79
CA ILE A 32 -14.15 -10.60 15.16
C ILE A 32 -13.97 -9.75 13.90
N GLN A 33 -14.99 -9.70 13.03
CA GLN A 33 -14.97 -8.93 11.79
C GLN A 33 -14.82 -7.43 12.03
N TRP A 34 -15.42 -6.90 13.10
CA TRP A 34 -15.23 -5.53 13.53
C TRP A 34 -13.80 -5.20 13.93
N VAL A 35 -13.15 -6.06 14.74
CA VAL A 35 -11.74 -5.88 15.09
C VAL A 35 -10.86 -5.87 13.83
N LEU A 36 -11.14 -6.77 12.88
CA LEU A 36 -10.43 -6.86 11.61
C LEU A 36 -10.60 -5.60 10.73
N GLN A 37 -11.83 -5.12 10.56
CA GLN A 37 -12.15 -3.96 9.72
C GLN A 37 -11.63 -2.66 10.34
N THR A 38 -11.76 -2.48 11.65
CA THR A 38 -11.20 -1.33 12.36
C THR A 38 -9.68 -1.30 12.29
N ASN A 39 -9.03 -2.47 12.37
CA ASN A 39 -7.59 -2.56 12.15
C ASN A 39 -7.20 -2.18 10.72
N ALA A 40 -7.89 -2.70 9.71
CA ALA A 40 -7.61 -2.37 8.32
C ALA A 40 -7.72 -0.87 8.04
N ILE A 41 -8.76 -0.21 8.58
CA ILE A 41 -8.94 1.25 8.47
C ILE A 41 -7.82 1.99 9.20
N THR A 42 -7.50 1.56 10.42
CA THR A 42 -6.41 2.16 11.22
C THR A 42 -5.09 2.08 10.47
N THR A 43 -4.73 0.89 9.97
CA THR A 43 -3.53 0.69 9.15
C THR A 43 -3.57 1.57 7.91
N MET A 44 -4.70 1.67 7.20
CA MET A 44 -4.81 2.55 6.02
C MET A 44 -4.54 4.02 6.34
N ILE A 45 -5.10 4.53 7.45
CA ILE A 45 -4.89 5.90 7.92
C ILE A 45 -3.44 6.10 8.37
N CYS A 46 -2.94 5.23 9.26
CA CYS A 46 -1.56 5.25 9.74
C CYS A 46 -0.59 5.24 8.55
N ARG A 47 -0.82 4.37 7.58
CA ARG A 47 0.00 4.24 6.37
C ARG A 47 0.01 5.53 5.55
N ASN A 48 -1.13 6.17 5.32
CA ASN A 48 -1.18 7.43 4.56
C ASN A 48 -0.41 8.56 5.27
N ILE A 49 -0.50 8.64 6.60
CA ILE A 49 0.19 9.68 7.37
C ILE A 49 1.69 9.35 7.49
N VAL A 50 2.04 8.15 7.95
CA VAL A 50 3.41 7.69 8.22
C VAL A 50 4.26 7.57 6.95
N LEU A 51 3.74 6.99 5.85
CA LEU A 51 4.52 6.91 4.58
C LEU A 51 4.87 8.27 4.00
N SER A 52 4.03 9.27 4.23
CA SER A 52 4.23 10.58 3.61
C SER A 52 5.44 11.32 4.19
N HIS A 53 5.68 11.17 5.50
CA HIS A 53 6.66 12.00 6.22
C HIS A 53 7.77 11.20 6.91
N MET A 54 7.42 10.17 7.69
CA MET A 54 8.37 9.47 8.56
C MET A 54 9.14 8.37 7.85
N ASP A 55 8.49 7.62 6.95
CA ASP A 55 9.14 6.48 6.29
C ASP A 55 10.33 6.89 5.45
N ASN A 56 10.29 8.06 4.78
CA ASN A 56 11.43 8.55 4.01
C ASN A 56 12.67 8.78 4.90
N GLN A 57 12.48 9.30 6.11
CA GLN A 57 13.59 9.54 7.04
C GLN A 57 14.14 8.23 7.59
N ILE A 58 13.26 7.32 8.03
CA ILE A 58 13.65 6.00 8.54
C ILE A 58 14.39 5.22 7.47
N PHE A 59 13.92 5.29 6.22
CA PHE A 59 14.55 4.66 5.07
C PHE A 59 15.95 5.22 4.81
N ASP A 60 16.09 6.55 4.75
CA ASP A 60 17.37 7.22 4.53
C ASP A 60 18.37 6.94 5.68
N ILE A 61 17.91 6.98 6.93
CA ILE A 61 18.72 6.63 8.11
C ILE A 61 19.18 5.17 8.01
N THR A 62 18.29 4.26 7.63
CA THR A 62 18.65 2.84 7.49
C THR A 62 19.69 2.65 6.39
N LEU A 63 19.57 3.32 5.24
CA LEU A 63 20.60 3.32 4.20
C LEU A 63 21.93 3.87 4.71
N TYR A 64 21.90 4.97 5.47
CA TYR A 64 23.09 5.59 6.05
C TYR A 64 23.82 4.62 7.02
N LEU A 65 23.07 3.97 7.91
CA LEU A 65 23.58 3.01 8.88
C LEU A 65 24.14 1.74 8.22
N ASN A 66 23.62 1.37 7.05
CA ASN A 66 24.11 0.22 6.27
C ASN A 66 25.21 0.60 5.26
N GLY A 67 25.88 1.74 5.45
CA GLY A 67 27.06 2.14 4.69
C GLY A 67 26.79 2.78 3.32
N GLN A 68 25.53 3.05 2.96
CA GLN A 68 25.15 3.64 1.67
C GLN A 68 25.24 5.17 1.65
N LYS A 69 26.25 5.75 2.31
CA LYS A 69 26.42 7.21 2.44
C LYS A 69 26.68 7.88 1.09
N GLU A 70 27.53 7.28 0.26
CA GLU A 70 27.84 7.81 -1.08
C GLU A 70 26.61 7.78 -2.00
N PHE A 71 25.81 6.72 -1.94
CA PHE A 71 24.56 6.64 -2.71
C PHE A 71 23.59 7.75 -2.30
N LEU A 72 23.39 7.96 -0.99
CA LEU A 72 22.54 9.03 -0.48
C LEU A 72 23.07 10.42 -0.85
N ARG A 73 24.39 10.62 -0.79
CA ARG A 73 25.03 11.87 -1.17
C ARG A 73 24.77 12.17 -2.65
N LYS A 74 25.01 11.20 -3.54
CA LYS A 74 24.70 11.30 -4.97
C LYS A 74 23.20 11.58 -5.20
N ALA A 75 22.33 10.84 -4.52
CA ALA A 75 20.87 11.02 -4.61
C ALA A 75 20.37 12.39 -4.14
N LYS A 76 21.05 13.03 -3.17
CA LYS A 76 20.71 14.40 -2.73
C LYS A 76 21.06 15.47 -3.76
N PHE A 77 22.07 15.24 -4.60
CA PHE A 77 22.37 16.10 -5.75
C PHE A 77 21.39 15.84 -6.92
N ILE A 78 20.76 14.67 -6.96
CA ILE A 78 19.68 14.32 -7.89
C ILE A 78 18.34 14.83 -7.30
N LYS A 79 18.13 16.16 -7.30
CA LYS A 79 16.81 16.80 -7.12
C LYS A 79 16.97 18.27 -7.51
N VAL A 80 16.38 18.80 -8.57
CA VAL A 80 14.96 18.74 -8.94
C VAL A 80 14.87 18.56 -10.45
N THR A 81 14.55 17.36 -10.96
CA THR A 81 13.76 17.36 -12.19
C THR A 81 12.42 17.91 -11.73
N GLU A 82 12.14 19.16 -12.11
CA GLU A 82 10.81 19.73 -11.95
C GLU A 82 9.86 18.63 -12.40
N LYS A 83 8.92 18.24 -11.53
CA LYS A 83 7.73 17.59 -12.05
C LYS A 83 7.32 18.51 -13.20
N PRO A 84 7.15 18.04 -14.44
CA PRO A 84 6.48 18.90 -15.41
C PRO A 84 5.24 19.37 -14.66
N HIS A 85 5.15 20.68 -14.43
CA HIS A 85 3.88 21.25 -14.02
C HIS A 85 2.89 20.61 -14.97
N PRO A 86 1.72 20.12 -14.50
CA PRO A 86 0.62 19.93 -15.42
C PRO A 86 0.35 21.31 -15.99
N THR A 87 1.11 21.69 -17.01
CA THR A 87 0.77 22.76 -17.93
C THR A 87 -0.61 22.35 -18.37
N HIS A 88 -1.52 23.31 -18.27
CA HIS A 88 -2.91 23.24 -18.67
C HIS A 88 -3.02 22.89 -20.17
N GLY A 89 -2.61 21.69 -20.55
CA GLY A 89 -2.67 21.13 -21.89
C GLY A 89 -3.80 20.10 -22.03
N PHE A 90 -4.71 20.03 -21.06
CA PHE A 90 -5.90 19.17 -21.15
C PHE A 90 -6.94 19.70 -22.16
N PHE A 91 -6.70 20.86 -22.78
CA PHE A 91 -7.58 21.51 -23.76
C PHE A 91 -6.90 21.74 -25.13
N SER A 92 -6.07 20.79 -25.58
CA SER A 92 -5.55 20.82 -26.96
C SER A 92 -5.72 19.44 -27.62
N GLY A 93 -6.81 19.30 -28.37
CA GLY A 93 -6.84 18.47 -29.59
C GLY A 93 -7.02 16.95 -29.49
N SER A 94 -7.27 16.33 -28.34
CA SER A 94 -7.36 14.85 -28.25
C SER A 94 -8.45 14.30 -27.30
N TRP A 95 -9.55 15.03 -27.14
CA TRP A 95 -10.66 14.65 -26.26
C TRP A 95 -11.41 13.38 -26.68
N GLN A 96 -11.39 13.03 -27.98
CA GLN A 96 -12.09 11.85 -28.51
C GLN A 96 -11.36 10.52 -28.21
N MET A 97 -10.03 10.53 -27.99
CA MET A 97 -9.25 9.34 -27.67
C MET A 97 -8.90 9.19 -26.18
N THR A 98 -8.75 10.29 -25.43
CA THR A 98 -8.41 10.22 -24.00
C THR A 98 -9.61 9.84 -23.13
N PHE A 99 -10.83 10.25 -23.51
CA PHE A 99 -12.06 9.93 -22.79
C PHE A 99 -12.38 8.42 -22.74
N PRO A 100 -12.39 7.66 -23.84
CA PRO A 100 -12.69 6.22 -23.78
C PRO A 100 -11.65 5.44 -22.97
N LEU A 101 -10.37 5.79 -23.06
CA LEU A 101 -9.32 5.15 -22.25
C LEU A 101 -9.46 5.45 -20.76
N LEU A 102 -9.80 6.70 -20.41
CA LEU A 102 -10.10 7.09 -19.02
C LEU A 102 -11.29 6.30 -18.49
N VAL A 103 -12.38 6.22 -19.26
CA VAL A 103 -13.60 5.50 -18.91
C VAL A 103 -13.33 4.01 -18.73
N VAL A 104 -12.62 3.36 -19.67
CA VAL A 104 -12.23 1.94 -19.54
C VAL A 104 -11.37 1.69 -18.30
N HIS A 105 -10.43 2.59 -17.98
CA HIS A 105 -9.61 2.47 -16.77
C HIS A 105 -10.43 2.65 -15.49
N LEU A 106 -11.39 3.58 -15.47
CA LEU A 106 -12.30 3.79 -14.36
C LEU A 106 -13.22 2.58 -14.16
N ILE A 107 -13.80 2.04 -15.24
CA ILE A 107 -14.63 0.84 -15.20
C ILE A 107 -13.82 -0.35 -14.69
N ARG A 108 -12.61 -0.58 -15.22
CA ARG A 108 -11.75 -1.68 -14.77
C ARG A 108 -11.40 -1.56 -13.28
N LYS A 109 -11.07 -0.35 -12.81
CA LYS A 109 -10.82 -0.11 -11.38
C LYS A 109 -12.07 -0.34 -10.54
N GLY A 110 -13.22 0.16 -10.99
CA GLY A 110 -14.51 -0.04 -10.34
C GLY A 110 -14.85 -1.52 -10.22
N LEU A 111 -14.69 -2.29 -11.30
CA LEU A 111 -14.94 -3.72 -11.33
C LEU A 111 -14.00 -4.50 -10.40
N ILE A 112 -12.70 -4.17 -10.39
CA ILE A 112 -11.75 -4.76 -9.42
C ILE A 112 -12.15 -4.42 -7.98
N LEU A 113 -12.55 -3.18 -7.71
CA LEU A 113 -13.01 -2.77 -6.38
C LEU A 113 -14.29 -3.49 -5.97
N ILE A 114 -15.23 -3.68 -6.89
CA ILE A 114 -16.45 -4.45 -6.65
C ILE A 114 -16.13 -5.90 -6.34
N ILE A 115 -15.25 -6.56 -7.12
CA ILE A 115 -14.82 -7.94 -6.84
C ILE A 115 -14.15 -8.03 -5.46
N LEU A 116 -13.24 -7.10 -5.14
CA LEU A 116 -12.58 -7.07 -3.84
C LEU A 116 -13.57 -6.79 -2.70
N ALA A 117 -14.59 -5.94 -2.93
CA ALA A 117 -15.64 -5.68 -1.96
C ALA A 117 -16.53 -6.90 -1.75
N LEU A 118 -16.90 -7.62 -2.82
CA LEU A 118 -17.64 -8.87 -2.72
C LEU A 118 -16.84 -9.95 -2.00
N LEU A 119 -15.54 -10.03 -2.26
CA LEU A 119 -14.65 -10.95 -1.56
C LEU A 119 -14.51 -10.60 -0.08
N SER A 120 -14.51 -9.31 0.27
CA SER A 120 -14.46 -8.86 1.67
C SER A 120 -15.76 -9.06 2.45
N LEU A 121 -16.88 -9.32 1.76
CA LEU A 121 -18.15 -9.72 2.40
C LEU A 121 -18.10 -11.13 2.98
N ILE A 122 -17.16 -11.98 2.55
CA ILE A 122 -16.94 -13.30 3.17
C ILE A 122 -16.37 -13.09 4.58
N PRO A 123 -17.10 -13.47 5.65
CA PRO A 123 -16.64 -13.27 7.01
C PRO A 123 -15.30 -13.97 7.26
N ILE A 124 -14.45 -13.37 8.10
CA ILE A 124 -13.12 -13.85 8.51
C ILE A 124 -12.08 -13.90 7.39
N PHE A 125 -12.35 -14.59 6.27
CA PHE A 125 -11.38 -14.85 5.21
C PHE A 125 -11.29 -13.72 4.19
N GLY A 126 -12.40 -13.01 3.94
CA GLY A 126 -12.47 -11.95 2.94
C GLY A 126 -11.45 -10.83 3.17
N PRO A 127 -11.42 -10.18 4.35
CA PRO A 127 -10.47 -9.11 4.64
C PRO A 127 -8.98 -9.50 4.52
N PRO A 128 -8.49 -10.62 5.10
CA PRO A 128 -7.10 -11.03 4.89
C PRO A 128 -6.79 -11.36 3.43
N ILE A 129 -7.66 -12.09 2.72
CA ILE A 129 -7.40 -12.46 1.32
C ILE A 129 -7.33 -11.20 0.44
N THR A 130 -8.30 -10.30 0.55
CA THR A 130 -8.32 -9.03 -0.20
C THR A 130 -7.09 -8.18 0.13
N ASN A 131 -6.66 -8.16 1.39
CA ASN A 131 -5.44 -7.49 1.81
C ASN A 131 -4.18 -8.12 1.17
N GLN A 132 -4.15 -9.44 0.98
CA GLN A 132 -3.02 -10.14 0.35
C GLN A 132 -3.01 -10.05 -1.17
N VAL A 133 -4.16 -9.94 -1.83
CA VAL A 133 -4.23 -9.69 -3.28
C VAL A 133 -3.51 -8.38 -3.65
N LEU A 134 -3.50 -7.41 -2.74
CA LEU A 134 -2.84 -6.12 -2.94
C LEU A 134 -1.35 -6.11 -2.55
N SER A 135 -0.77 -7.27 -2.19
CA SER A 135 0.61 -7.37 -1.68
C SER A 135 1.66 -6.84 -2.64
N GLY A 136 1.60 -7.17 -3.93
CA GLY A 136 2.56 -6.62 -4.90
C GLY A 136 2.57 -5.08 -4.96
N ARG A 137 1.38 -4.45 -4.81
CA ARG A 137 1.28 -2.98 -4.69
C ARG A 137 1.80 -2.47 -3.36
N ARG A 138 1.55 -3.19 -2.25
CA ARG A 138 2.09 -2.87 -0.93
C ARG A 138 3.62 -2.86 -0.95
N GLY A 139 4.24 -3.93 -1.43
CA GLY A 139 5.70 -4.03 -1.53
C GLY A 139 6.30 -2.95 -2.40
N PHE A 140 5.68 -2.67 -3.55
CA PHE A 140 6.13 -1.57 -4.42
C PHE A 140 6.07 -0.20 -3.73
N SER A 141 5.06 0.02 -2.91
CA SER A 141 4.91 1.27 -2.16
C SER A 141 6.05 1.50 -1.17
N TYR A 142 6.55 0.45 -0.50
CA TYR A 142 7.69 0.54 0.41
C TYR A 142 9.00 0.83 -0.32
N MET A 143 9.13 0.38 -1.58
CA MET A 143 10.28 0.65 -2.45
C MET A 143 10.24 2.01 -3.17
N ARG A 144 9.16 2.79 -3.04
CA ARG A 144 9.06 4.10 -3.72
C ARG A 144 10.22 5.03 -3.39
N ARG A 145 10.69 5.03 -2.13
CA ARG A 145 11.82 5.88 -1.72
C ARG A 145 13.11 5.49 -2.43
N TYR A 146 13.38 4.19 -2.59
CA TYR A 146 14.53 3.71 -3.34
C TYR A 146 14.52 4.21 -4.79
N PHE A 147 13.40 4.04 -5.50
CA PHE A 147 13.27 4.51 -6.88
C PHE A 147 13.44 6.02 -7.00
N ALA A 148 12.88 6.77 -6.04
CA ALA A 148 13.06 8.22 -5.98
C ALA A 148 14.52 8.63 -5.73
N LEU A 149 15.25 7.94 -4.86
CA LEU A 149 16.68 8.18 -4.61
C LEU A 149 17.56 7.78 -5.78
N LYS A 150 17.17 6.72 -6.51
CA LYS A 150 17.84 6.29 -7.74
C LYS A 150 17.58 7.23 -8.92
N GLY A 151 16.62 8.15 -8.81
CA GLY A 151 16.24 9.08 -9.88
C GLY A 151 15.45 8.42 -11.02
N GLN A 152 14.83 7.26 -10.79
CA GLN A 152 14.06 6.57 -11.83
C GLN A 152 12.70 7.22 -12.06
N SER A 153 12.26 7.23 -13.32
CA SER A 153 10.92 7.67 -13.68
C SER A 153 9.85 6.71 -13.14
N ALA A 154 8.59 7.18 -13.05
CA ALA A 154 7.49 6.34 -12.59
C ALA A 154 7.23 5.13 -13.50
N ALA A 155 7.57 5.24 -14.79
CA ALA A 155 7.51 4.16 -15.76
C ALA A 155 8.62 3.13 -15.51
N GLU A 156 9.87 3.57 -15.38
CA GLU A 156 11.00 2.66 -15.08
C GLU A 156 10.82 1.91 -13.75
N ALA A 157 10.31 2.59 -12.72
CA ALA A 157 10.01 1.94 -11.45
C ALA A 157 8.92 0.87 -11.61
N LYS A 158 7.94 1.11 -12.49
CA LYS A 158 6.88 0.15 -12.80
C LYS A 158 7.40 -1.04 -13.59
N ASP A 159 8.27 -0.82 -14.55
CA ASP A 159 8.89 -1.89 -15.33
C ASP A 159 9.74 -2.78 -14.44
N PHE A 160 10.55 -2.19 -13.54
CA PHE A 160 11.30 -2.93 -12.54
C PHE A 160 10.38 -3.75 -11.61
N GLN A 161 9.20 -3.21 -11.26
CA GLN A 161 8.19 -3.94 -10.49
C GLN A 161 7.67 -5.16 -11.26
N TYR A 162 7.42 -5.01 -12.57
CA TYR A 162 6.92 -6.09 -13.42
C TYR A 162 7.97 -7.18 -13.65
N GLU A 163 9.25 -6.82 -13.78
CA GLU A 163 10.35 -7.78 -13.89
C GLU A 163 10.54 -8.60 -12.59
N HIS A 164 10.25 -8.00 -11.43
CA HIS A 164 10.50 -8.61 -10.13
C HIS A 164 9.20 -8.87 -9.33
N LEU A 165 8.08 -9.16 -10.03
CA LEU A 165 6.76 -9.30 -9.41
C LEU A 165 6.74 -10.25 -8.21
N GLY A 166 7.42 -11.38 -8.32
CA GLY A 166 7.49 -12.38 -7.24
C GLY A 166 8.10 -11.82 -5.96
N LEU A 167 9.18 -11.02 -6.06
CA LEU A 167 9.83 -10.38 -4.92
C LEU A 167 8.95 -9.30 -4.30
N PHE A 168 8.31 -8.48 -5.14
CA PHE A 168 7.38 -7.46 -4.65
C PHE A 168 6.15 -8.06 -3.98
N PHE A 169 5.64 -9.17 -4.51
CA PHE A 169 4.51 -9.88 -3.95
C PHE A 169 4.86 -10.53 -2.62
N SER A 170 5.98 -11.27 -2.53
CA SER A 170 6.40 -11.95 -1.30
C SER A 170 6.73 -10.96 -0.19
N PHE A 171 7.49 -9.90 -0.49
CA PHE A 171 7.78 -8.83 0.47
C PHE A 171 6.48 -8.15 0.93
N GLY A 172 5.60 -7.80 -0.01
CA GLY A 172 4.32 -7.19 0.31
C GLY A 172 3.39 -8.10 1.12
N MET A 173 3.47 -9.41 0.93
CA MET A 173 2.70 -10.39 1.68
C MET A 173 3.19 -10.49 3.12
N ALA A 174 4.49 -10.63 3.32
CA ALA A 174 5.11 -10.61 4.65
C ALA A 174 4.78 -9.30 5.40
N ALA A 175 4.94 -8.16 4.73
CA ALA A 175 4.57 -6.85 5.26
C ALA A 175 3.09 -6.78 5.64
N GLY A 176 2.21 -7.33 4.79
CA GLY A 176 0.77 -7.36 5.02
C GLY A 176 0.34 -8.23 6.18
N ILE A 177 1.04 -9.34 6.43
CA ILE A 177 0.78 -10.21 7.59
C ILE A 177 1.17 -9.50 8.88
N LEU A 178 2.32 -8.82 8.90
CA LEU A 178 2.76 -8.04 10.06
C LEU A 178 1.78 -6.90 10.36
N GLU A 179 1.37 -6.16 9.33
CA GLU A 179 0.38 -5.07 9.43
C GLU A 179 -1.03 -5.55 9.82
N PHE A 180 -1.29 -6.85 9.73
CA PHE A 180 -2.57 -7.44 10.11
C PHE A 180 -2.74 -7.54 11.63
N ILE A 181 -1.66 -7.45 12.40
CA ILE A 181 -1.71 -7.49 13.86
C ILE A 181 -2.20 -6.13 14.37
N PRO A 182 -3.41 -6.06 14.95
CA PRO A 182 -3.95 -4.81 15.48
C PRO A 182 -3.06 -4.25 16.59
N LEU A 183 -3.08 -2.92 16.75
CA LEU A 183 -2.28 -2.14 17.73
C LEU A 183 -0.78 -2.04 17.42
N PHE A 184 -0.22 -2.96 16.64
CA PHE A 184 1.21 -2.95 16.26
C PHE A 184 1.45 -2.34 14.87
N SER A 185 0.43 -1.86 14.17
CA SER A 185 0.51 -1.37 12.79
C SER A 185 1.63 -0.34 12.59
N ILE A 186 1.80 0.64 13.48
CA ILE A 186 2.86 1.67 13.37
C ILE A 186 4.27 1.06 13.45
N ILE A 187 4.48 0.16 14.42
CA ILE A 187 5.76 -0.53 14.62
C ILE A 187 6.05 -1.43 13.42
N THR A 188 5.03 -2.13 12.92
CA THR A 188 5.18 -3.02 11.77
C THR A 188 5.43 -2.27 10.47
N ILE A 189 4.80 -1.11 10.24
CA ILE A 189 5.08 -0.22 9.10
C ILE A 189 6.54 0.23 9.17
N THR A 190 7.00 0.69 10.33
CA THR A 190 8.39 1.09 10.56
C THR A 190 9.36 -0.06 10.26
N SER A 191 9.06 -1.26 10.79
CA SER A 191 9.85 -2.47 10.55
C SER A 191 9.88 -2.85 9.06
N ASN A 192 8.74 -2.76 8.36
CA ASN A 192 8.63 -3.00 6.93
C ASN A 192 9.45 -1.97 6.14
N THR A 193 9.45 -0.69 6.54
CA THR A 193 10.29 0.36 5.94
C THR A 193 11.78 0.08 6.12
N ILE A 194 12.21 -0.39 7.29
CA ILE A 194 13.60 -0.82 7.53
C ILE A 194 13.94 -2.03 6.66
N GLY A 195 13.05 -3.02 6.57
CA GLY A 195 13.22 -4.20 5.72
C GLY A 195 13.33 -3.83 4.24
N ALA A 196 12.51 -2.89 3.79
CA ALA A 196 12.58 -2.32 2.46
C ALA A 196 13.95 -1.64 2.25
N ALA A 197 14.37 -0.76 3.15
CA ALA A 197 15.67 -0.10 3.04
C ALA A 197 16.83 -1.10 2.96
N LYS A 198 16.81 -2.18 3.75
CA LYS A 198 17.80 -3.26 3.67
C LYS A 198 17.75 -3.98 2.32
N TRP A 199 16.57 -4.29 1.80
CA TRP A 199 16.44 -4.84 0.45
C TRP A 199 17.06 -3.91 -0.61
N SER A 200 16.88 -2.59 -0.49
CA SER A 200 17.54 -1.63 -1.37
C SER A 200 19.05 -1.61 -1.22
N VAL A 201 19.61 -1.80 -0.01
CA VAL A 201 21.07 -1.94 0.17
C VAL A 201 21.59 -3.09 -0.68
N ASP A 202 20.91 -4.23 -0.70
CA ASP A 202 21.33 -5.40 -1.49
C ASP A 202 21.23 -5.13 -2.99
N LEU A 203 20.19 -4.43 -3.44
CA LEU A 203 20.07 -3.99 -4.83
C LEU A 203 21.20 -3.03 -5.23
N ILE A 204 21.53 -2.05 -4.39
CA ILE A 204 22.61 -1.08 -4.66
C ILE A 204 23.95 -1.81 -4.74
N LYS A 205 24.24 -2.70 -3.79
CA LYS A 205 25.46 -3.52 -3.80
C LYS A 205 25.57 -4.39 -5.04
N LYS A 206 24.46 -4.97 -5.51
CA LYS A 206 24.43 -5.78 -6.72
C LYS A 206 24.67 -4.95 -7.99
N SER A 207 24.23 -3.70 -8.03
CA SER A 207 24.49 -2.78 -9.15
C SER A 207 25.90 -2.16 -9.16
N GLN A 208 26.64 -2.24 -8.06
CA GLN A 208 28.01 -1.73 -7.94
C GLN A 208 29.09 -2.78 -8.23
N LYS A 209 28.70 -4.05 -8.32
CA LYS A 209 29.56 -5.15 -8.78
C LYS A 209 29.51 -5.25 -10.29
#